data_AF-A0A952Z8G8-F1
#
_entry.id   AF-A0A952Z8G8-F1
#
_cell.length_a   1.000
_cell.length_b   1.000
_cell.length_c   1.000
_cell.angle_alpha   90.00
_cell.angle_beta   90.00
_cell.angle_gamma   90.00
#
_symmetry.space_group_name_H-M   'P 1'
#
loop_
_entity.id
_entity.type
_entity.pdbx_description
1 polymer ?
#
loop_
_entity_poly.entity_id
_entity_poly.type
_entity_poly.pdbx_seq_one_letter_code
_entity_poly.pdbx_strand_id
1 'polypeptide(L)'
;MSAEKETKKAKPAKEAKGEPAKKAGKEAKAPASAAAKQGKPARPTAPARLSTYYKESVAKELTQKFGYKSPMQVPRIEKIVLNMGVGEAVADKKIMDHAVGDMTKIAGQKPLVTKSRKAIANFKIREGYPVGCKVTLRGARMYEFLDRLVNIALPRVRDFRGISGRSFDGRGNYNMGVKEQIIFPEIEYDKIDALRGLNITISTTAKTDEEARALLSAFKFPFRN
;
A
#
# COMPACT_ATOMS: atom_id res chain seq x y z
N MET A 1 -67.75 -38.58 22.61
CA MET A 1 -66.77 -37.74 23.34
C MET A 1 -66.79 -36.36 22.69
N SER A 2 -67.18 -35.37 23.49
CA SER A 2 -67.50 -33.95 23.21
C SER A 2 -66.64 -33.30 22.11
N ALA A 3 -67.13 -32.59 21.08
CA ALA A 3 -68.15 -31.53 20.93
C ALA A 3 -67.76 -30.18 21.56
N GLU A 4 -67.27 -29.24 20.73
CA GLU A 4 -67.66 -27.80 20.59
C GLU A 4 -66.71 -27.10 19.58
N LYS A 5 -67.17 -26.85 18.33
CA LYS A 5 -67.76 -25.59 17.77
C LYS A 5 -66.71 -24.54 17.34
N GLU A 6 -66.48 -24.34 16.03
CA GLU A 6 -67.12 -23.32 15.15
C GLU A 6 -66.67 -21.87 15.49
N THR A 7 -66.34 -20.91 14.61
CA THR A 7 -66.40 -20.73 13.14
C THR A 7 -65.67 -19.43 12.72
N LYS A 8 -65.06 -19.46 11.52
CA LYS A 8 -65.03 -18.49 10.39
C LYS A 8 -65.19 -16.96 10.59
N LYS A 9 -64.41 -16.23 9.75
CA LYS A 9 -64.72 -15.14 8.76
C LYS A 9 -63.79 -13.92 8.95
N ALA A 10 -62.90 -13.63 8.00
CA ALA A 10 -63.10 -13.00 6.68
C ALA A 10 -63.02 -11.44 6.72
N LYS A 11 -62.07 -10.92 5.92
CA LYS A 11 -61.88 -9.53 5.46
C LYS A 11 -63.19 -8.84 5.04
N PRO A 12 -63.27 -7.49 5.06
CA PRO A 12 -63.02 -6.75 3.81
C PRO A 12 -62.36 -5.35 3.97
N ALA A 13 -62.00 -4.79 2.81
CA ALA A 13 -61.43 -3.47 2.54
C ALA A 13 -62.46 -2.32 2.54
N LYS A 14 -61.99 -1.06 2.66
CA LYS A 14 -62.32 0.14 1.82
C LYS A 14 -61.79 1.44 2.49
N GLU A 15 -60.92 2.20 1.82
CA GLU A 15 -61.18 3.46 1.06
C GLU A 15 -61.48 4.68 1.97
N ALA A 16 -61.04 5.93 1.75
CA ALA A 16 -60.23 6.61 0.75
C ALA A 16 -60.06 8.11 1.16
N LYS A 17 -59.25 8.85 0.38
CA LYS A 17 -59.19 10.32 0.19
C LYS A 17 -58.41 11.15 1.23
N GLY A 18 -57.50 12.06 0.87
CA GLY A 18 -57.10 12.55 -0.45
C GLY A 18 -55.91 13.53 -0.38
N GLU A 19 -55.20 13.64 -1.49
CA GLU A 19 -54.40 14.81 -1.89
C GLU A 19 -55.33 15.86 -2.57
N PRO A 20 -54.87 17.02 -3.09
CA PRO A 20 -53.74 17.92 -2.77
C PRO A 20 -54.15 19.43 -2.75
N ALA A 21 -53.29 20.38 -2.35
CA ALA A 21 -53.18 21.73 -2.99
C ALA A 21 -52.17 22.71 -2.34
N LYS A 22 -51.13 23.04 -3.13
CA LYS A 22 -50.46 24.33 -3.40
C LYS A 22 -50.68 25.56 -2.48
N LYS A 23 -49.54 26.17 -2.10
CA LYS A 23 -49.16 27.59 -2.34
C LYS A 23 -47.61 27.65 -2.30
N ALA A 24 -46.89 27.77 -3.42
CA ALA A 24 -46.68 28.95 -4.28
C ALA A 24 -46.10 30.16 -3.51
N GLY A 25 -44.81 30.40 -3.72
CA GLY A 25 -44.08 31.60 -3.29
C GLY A 25 -42.70 31.61 -3.95
N LYS A 26 -42.61 32.31 -5.08
CA LYS A 26 -41.47 32.48 -5.97
C LYS A 26 -40.72 33.74 -5.54
N GLU A 27 -39.38 33.74 -5.69
CA GLU A 27 -38.43 34.89 -5.77
C GLU A 27 -37.18 34.56 -4.97
N ALA A 28 -35.95 34.95 -5.28
CA ALA A 28 -35.24 35.40 -6.47
C ALA A 28 -33.78 35.60 -5.99
N LYS A 29 -32.79 35.27 -6.82
CA LYS A 29 -31.41 35.80 -6.83
C LYS A 29 -30.47 35.55 -5.62
N ALA A 30 -29.29 35.01 -5.94
CA ALA A 30 -28.12 34.82 -5.07
C ALA A 30 -27.62 36.14 -4.41
N PRO A 31 -26.87 36.07 -3.28
CA PRO A 31 -25.41 35.96 -3.40
C PRO A 31 -24.74 35.04 -2.34
N ALA A 32 -23.41 35.04 -2.39
CA ALA A 32 -22.44 34.07 -1.87
C ALA A 32 -22.19 34.03 -0.34
N SER A 33 -21.40 33.01 0.04
CA SER A 33 -20.74 32.70 1.33
C SER A 33 -21.63 32.00 2.37
N ALA A 34 -21.22 30.99 3.13
CA ALA A 34 -19.90 30.51 3.53
C ALA A 34 -19.96 28.97 3.79
N ALA A 35 -19.02 28.21 3.24
CA ALA A 35 -18.00 27.47 4.00
C ALA A 35 -18.47 26.22 4.79
N ALA A 36 -18.30 25.05 4.17
CA ALA A 36 -17.87 23.82 4.85
C ALA A 36 -17.21 22.85 3.84
N LYS A 37 -16.01 23.20 3.38
CA LYS A 37 -15.16 22.29 2.60
C LYS A 37 -14.55 21.26 3.55
N GLN A 38 -15.04 20.03 3.51
CA GLN A 38 -14.40 18.89 4.18
C GLN A 38 -13.06 18.57 3.51
N GLY A 39 -12.04 18.41 4.35
CA GLY A 39 -10.63 18.39 4.00
C GLY A 39 -10.23 17.26 3.05
N LYS A 40 -9.51 17.62 2.00
CA LYS A 40 -8.64 16.70 1.25
C LYS A 40 -7.68 16.03 2.25
N PRO A 41 -7.46 14.71 2.20
CA PRO A 41 -6.38 14.10 2.97
C PRO A 41 -5.07 14.75 2.51
N ALA A 42 -4.36 15.34 3.47
CA ALA A 42 -3.09 16.02 3.25
C ALA A 42 -2.13 15.07 2.51
N ARG A 43 -1.85 15.39 1.25
CA ARG A 43 -0.67 14.85 0.57
C ARG A 43 0.53 15.38 1.38
N PRO A 44 1.53 14.56 1.73
CA PRO A 44 2.77 15.12 2.22
C PRO A 44 3.38 15.94 1.08
N THR A 45 3.13 17.25 1.13
CA THR A 45 3.68 18.30 0.26
C THR A 45 4.90 18.92 0.94
N ALA A 46 5.82 18.07 1.36
CA ALA A 46 7.22 18.49 1.50
C ALA A 46 7.94 17.93 0.26
N PRO A 47 8.79 18.70 -0.44
CA PRO A 47 9.67 18.11 -1.43
C PRO A 47 10.56 17.12 -0.69
N ALA A 48 10.24 15.82 -0.79
CA ALA A 48 11.06 14.77 -0.21
C ALA A 48 12.49 14.99 -0.72
N ARG A 49 13.48 15.06 0.18
CA ARG A 49 14.89 15.38 -0.17
C ARG A 49 15.40 14.55 -1.35
N LEU A 50 14.97 13.29 -1.45
CA LEU A 50 15.31 12.40 -2.55
C LEU A 50 14.62 12.70 -3.88
N SER A 51 13.46 13.37 -3.88
CA SER A 51 12.78 13.80 -5.10
C SER A 51 13.46 14.98 -5.78
N THR A 52 14.03 15.90 -5.00
CA THR A 52 14.92 16.97 -5.49
C THR A 52 16.27 16.40 -5.90
N TYR A 53 16.89 15.55 -5.07
CA TYR A 53 18.14 14.85 -5.42
C TYR A 53 18.01 14.04 -6.71
N TYR A 54 16.88 13.35 -6.91
CA TYR A 54 16.63 12.62 -8.16
C TYR A 54 16.63 13.54 -9.39
N LYS A 55 15.98 14.70 -9.30
CA LYS A 55 15.89 15.67 -10.40
C LYS A 55 17.21 16.40 -10.65
N GLU A 56 17.97 16.68 -9.60
CA GLU A 56 19.13 17.57 -9.65
C GLU A 56 20.44 16.85 -9.94
N SER A 57 20.67 15.68 -9.33
CA SER A 57 21.93 14.92 -9.46
C SER A 57 21.75 13.62 -10.23
N VAL A 58 20.80 12.77 -9.84
CA VAL A 58 20.65 11.42 -10.41
C VAL A 58 20.28 11.47 -11.90
N ALA A 59 19.36 12.36 -12.29
CA ALA A 59 18.97 12.51 -13.68
C ALA A 59 20.13 12.98 -14.57
N LYS A 60 21.01 13.85 -14.06
CA LYS A 60 22.17 14.34 -14.80
C LYS A 60 23.24 13.26 -14.94
N GLU A 61 23.54 12.54 -13.87
CA GLU A 61 24.49 11.42 -13.91
C GLU A 61 24.06 10.30 -14.85
N LEU A 62 22.76 9.95 -14.86
CA LEU A 62 22.22 8.94 -15.77
C LEU A 62 22.23 9.42 -17.23
N THR A 63 21.92 10.69 -17.48
CA THR A 63 21.99 11.26 -18.83
C THR A 63 23.43 11.29 -19.35
N GLN A 64 24.40 11.62 -18.50
CA GLN A 64 25.83 11.60 -18.88
C GLN A 64 26.34 10.18 -19.15
N LYS A 65 25.92 9.19 -18.36
CA LYS A 65 26.37 7.79 -18.53
C LYS A 65 25.76 7.09 -19.75
N PHE A 66 24.49 7.31 -20.03
CA PHE A 66 23.75 6.57 -21.07
C PHE A 66 23.39 7.43 -22.30
N GLY A 67 23.70 8.73 -22.29
CA GLY A 67 23.52 9.59 -23.46
C GLY A 67 22.07 9.73 -23.92
N TYR A 68 21.10 9.77 -23.00
CA TYR A 68 19.68 9.82 -23.37
C TYR A 68 19.34 11.06 -24.19
N LYS A 69 18.63 10.86 -25.31
CA LYS A 69 18.19 11.94 -26.22
C LYS A 69 17.03 12.76 -25.66
N SER A 70 16.25 12.20 -24.73
CA SER A 70 15.08 12.85 -24.13
C SER A 70 15.15 12.80 -22.61
N PRO A 71 14.87 13.92 -21.91
CA PRO A 71 14.79 13.94 -20.45
C PRO A 71 13.76 12.96 -19.88
N MET A 72 12.71 12.62 -20.65
CA MET A 72 11.69 11.67 -20.23
C MET A 72 12.12 10.20 -20.37
N GLN A 73 13.23 9.92 -21.05
CA GLN A 73 13.78 8.58 -21.19
C GLN A 73 14.57 8.15 -19.95
N VAL A 74 14.96 9.12 -19.10
CA VAL A 74 15.71 8.85 -17.88
C VAL A 74 14.90 7.90 -16.98
N PRO A 75 15.47 6.76 -16.56
CA PRO A 75 14.80 5.82 -15.68
C PRO A 75 14.33 6.48 -14.39
N ARG A 76 13.10 6.16 -13.96
CA ARG A 76 12.50 6.63 -12.70
C ARG A 76 11.91 5.47 -11.92
N ILE A 77 11.79 5.64 -10.61
CA ILE A 77 11.08 4.68 -9.76
C ILE A 77 9.57 4.99 -9.87
N GLU A 78 8.77 4.00 -10.25
CA GLU A 78 7.32 4.18 -10.41
C GLU A 78 6.54 3.88 -9.13
N LYS A 79 6.91 2.79 -8.48
CA LYS A 79 6.25 2.29 -7.27
C LYS A 79 7.21 1.40 -6.50
N ILE A 80 7.01 1.37 -5.19
CA ILE A 80 7.61 0.36 -4.32
C ILE A 80 6.46 -0.45 -3.72
N VAL A 81 6.50 -1.77 -3.89
CA VAL A 81 5.53 -2.68 -3.30
C VAL A 81 6.19 -3.40 -2.15
N LEU A 82 5.56 -3.31 -0.98
CA LEU A 82 5.97 -4.05 0.21
C LEU A 82 4.95 -5.17 0.41
N ASN A 83 5.44 -6.39 0.57
CA ASN A 83 4.63 -7.58 0.71
C ASN A 83 5.14 -8.44 1.86
N MET A 84 4.26 -8.74 2.80
CA MET A 84 4.52 -9.62 3.93
C MET A 84 3.61 -10.85 3.82
N GLY A 85 4.23 -12.03 3.75
CA GLY A 85 3.53 -13.31 3.80
C GLY A 85 3.44 -13.77 5.26
N VAL A 86 2.23 -13.99 5.77
CA VAL A 86 2.01 -14.40 7.16
C VAL A 86 1.23 -15.72 7.13
N GLY A 87 1.93 -16.84 6.91
CA GLY A 87 1.31 -18.15 6.83
C GLY A 87 0.62 -18.59 8.13
N GLU A 88 1.11 -18.09 9.27
CA GLU A 88 0.55 -18.34 10.61
C GLU A 88 -0.80 -17.63 10.84
N ALA A 89 -1.11 -16.60 10.05
CA ALA A 89 -2.39 -15.88 10.15
C ALA A 89 -3.61 -16.73 9.73
N VAL A 90 -3.39 -17.90 9.14
CA VAL A 90 -4.46 -18.87 8.84
C VAL A 90 -5.03 -19.49 10.13
N ALA A 91 -4.19 -19.65 11.16
CA ALA A 91 -4.60 -20.19 12.46
C ALA A 91 -5.19 -19.09 13.35
N ASP A 92 -4.54 -17.93 13.41
CA ASP A 92 -4.92 -16.85 14.33
C ASP A 92 -5.11 -15.51 13.62
N LYS A 93 -6.34 -14.97 13.68
CA LYS A 93 -6.67 -13.67 13.10
C LYS A 93 -5.93 -12.50 13.76
N LYS A 94 -5.60 -12.62 15.05
CA LYS A 94 -4.89 -11.57 15.80
C LYS A 94 -3.50 -11.29 15.23
N ILE A 95 -2.79 -12.33 14.80
CA ILE A 95 -1.46 -12.22 14.17
C ILE A 95 -1.53 -11.36 12.91
N MET A 96 -2.63 -11.46 12.14
CA MET A 96 -2.84 -10.62 10.97
C MET A 96 -3.01 -9.14 11.34
N ASP A 97 -3.76 -8.84 12.40
CA ASP A 97 -3.98 -7.45 12.84
C ASP A 97 -2.68 -6.80 13.34
N HIS A 98 -1.82 -7.56 14.02
CA HIS A 98 -0.47 -7.11 14.39
C HIS A 98 0.39 -6.83 13.15
N ALA A 99 0.40 -7.74 12.17
CA ALA A 99 1.13 -7.55 10.92
C ALA A 99 0.64 -6.32 10.13
N VAL A 100 -0.67 -6.06 10.11
CA VAL A 100 -1.27 -4.85 9.52
C VAL A 100 -0.79 -3.60 10.27
N GLY A 101 -0.73 -3.66 11.60
CA GLY A 101 -0.26 -2.57 12.46
C GLY A 101 1.20 -2.20 12.16
N ASP A 102 2.09 -3.20 12.13
CA ASP A 102 3.52 -3.00 11.87
C ASP A 102 3.76 -2.44 10.46
N MET A 103 3.09 -3.00 9.46
CA MET A 103 3.15 -2.50 8.08
C MET A 103 2.63 -1.07 7.95
N THR A 104 1.61 -0.70 8.73
CA THR A 104 1.08 0.68 8.74
C THR A 104 2.11 1.65 9.30
N LYS A 105 2.83 1.29 10.36
CA LYS A 105 3.89 2.11 10.95
C LYS A 105 5.06 2.31 9.97
N ILE A 106 5.50 1.23 9.33
CA ILE A 106 6.60 1.28 8.36
C ILE A 106 6.20 2.14 7.14
N ALA A 107 5.04 1.87 6.55
CA ALA A 107 4.63 2.47 5.28
C ALA A 107 3.93 3.84 5.41
N GLY A 108 3.46 4.21 6.60
CA GLY A 108 2.59 5.39 6.80
C GLY A 108 1.26 5.28 6.06
N GLN A 109 0.86 4.07 5.67
CA GLN A 109 -0.31 3.78 4.87
C GLN A 109 -0.92 2.45 5.31
N LYS A 110 -2.25 2.43 5.44
CA LYS A 110 -2.97 1.20 5.77
C LYS A 110 -2.77 0.14 4.66
N PRO A 111 -2.20 -1.03 4.98
CA PRO A 111 -1.99 -2.09 4.00
C PRO A 111 -3.30 -2.80 3.65
N LEU A 112 -3.30 -3.46 2.49
CA LEU A 112 -4.39 -4.29 2.04
C LEU A 112 -4.10 -5.76 2.41
N VAL A 113 -5.06 -6.39 3.09
CA VAL A 113 -4.99 -7.81 3.43
C VAL A 113 -5.21 -8.65 2.16
N THR A 114 -4.25 -9.49 1.82
CA THR A 114 -4.33 -10.40 0.67
C THR A 114 -5.05 -11.67 1.07
N LYS A 115 -6.12 -11.98 0.33
CA LYS A 115 -6.90 -13.21 0.50
C LYS A 115 -6.45 -14.27 -0.49
N SER A 116 -6.53 -15.54 -0.10
CA SER A 116 -6.30 -16.68 -0.97
C SER A 116 -7.34 -16.74 -2.09
N ARG A 117 -6.88 -17.07 -3.31
CA ARG A 117 -7.74 -17.25 -4.48
C ARG A 117 -8.21 -18.68 -4.70
N LYS A 118 -7.42 -19.65 -4.24
CA LYS A 118 -7.67 -21.09 -4.42
C LYS A 118 -7.51 -21.78 -3.08
N ALA A 119 -8.29 -22.83 -2.85
CA ALA A 119 -8.09 -23.74 -1.72
C ALA A 119 -6.93 -24.71 -2.04
N ILE A 120 -6.00 -24.87 -1.10
CA ILE A 120 -4.89 -25.82 -1.22
C ILE A 120 -4.78 -26.55 0.12
N ALA A 121 -5.06 -27.86 0.10
CA ALA A 121 -5.10 -28.69 1.31
C ALA A 121 -3.74 -28.78 2.02
N ASN A 122 -2.62 -28.86 1.27
CA ASN A 122 -1.27 -28.96 1.84
C ASN A 122 -0.90 -27.77 2.73
N PHE A 123 -1.40 -26.57 2.41
CA PHE A 123 -1.16 -25.36 3.20
C PHE A 123 -2.30 -25.08 4.20
N LYS A 124 -3.31 -25.96 4.29
CA LYS A 124 -4.53 -25.78 5.12
C LYS A 124 -5.30 -24.49 4.80
N ILE A 125 -5.20 -23.99 3.57
CA ILE A 125 -5.83 -22.73 3.14
C ILE A 125 -7.13 -23.03 2.39
N ARG A 126 -8.22 -22.35 2.79
CA ARG A 126 -9.50 -22.30 2.05
C ARG A 126 -9.58 -21.01 1.24
N GLU A 127 -10.50 -20.93 0.28
CA GLU A 127 -10.71 -19.70 -0.50
C GLU A 127 -11.18 -18.54 0.38
N GLY A 128 -10.67 -17.33 0.11
CA GLY A 128 -11.04 -16.12 0.84
C GLY A 128 -10.36 -15.94 2.21
N TYR A 129 -9.48 -16.86 2.63
CA TYR A 129 -8.71 -16.73 3.87
C TYR A 129 -7.63 -15.65 3.76
N PRO A 130 -7.38 -14.86 4.81
CA PRO A 130 -6.31 -13.87 4.82
C PRO A 130 -4.94 -14.58 4.97
N VAL A 131 -4.02 -14.34 4.04
CA VAL A 131 -2.69 -15.00 3.99
C VAL A 131 -1.54 -14.01 4.17
N GLY A 132 -1.76 -12.72 3.89
CA GLY A 132 -0.73 -11.72 4.07
C GLY A 132 -1.22 -10.29 3.94
N CYS A 133 -0.26 -9.37 3.91
CA CYS A 133 -0.49 -7.95 3.79
C CYS A 133 0.39 -7.36 2.69
N LYS A 134 -0.18 -6.49 1.87
CA LYS A 134 0.57 -5.74 0.86
C LYS A 134 0.29 -4.25 0.94
N VAL A 135 1.27 -3.43 0.63
CA VAL A 135 1.11 -1.98 0.44
C VAL A 135 1.90 -1.54 -0.77
N THR A 136 1.31 -0.63 -1.55
CA THR A 136 1.95 -0.02 -2.70
C THR A 136 2.20 1.45 -2.40
N LEU A 137 3.46 1.83 -2.34
CA LEU A 137 3.92 3.19 -2.13
C LEU A 137 4.20 3.86 -3.47
N ARG A 138 3.72 5.10 -3.63
CA ARG A 138 3.91 5.96 -4.81
C ARG A 138 4.12 7.40 -4.39
N GLY A 139 4.76 8.19 -5.25
CA GLY A 139 4.96 9.63 -5.01
C GLY A 139 5.90 9.90 -3.83
N ALA A 140 5.58 10.88 -2.99
CA ALA A 140 6.45 11.32 -1.89
C ALA A 140 6.75 10.20 -0.87
N ARG A 141 5.74 9.42 -0.46
CA ARG A 141 5.90 8.32 0.52
C ARG A 141 6.86 7.24 0.06
N MET A 142 6.97 7.03 -1.25
CA MET A 142 7.91 6.09 -1.84
C MET A 142 9.34 6.55 -1.63
N TYR A 143 9.63 7.83 -1.88
CA TYR A 143 10.95 8.41 -1.67
C TYR A 143 11.31 8.46 -0.18
N GLU A 144 10.39 8.81 0.71
CA GLU A 144 10.62 8.78 2.16
C GLU A 144 10.90 7.35 2.67
N PHE A 145 10.19 6.35 2.15
CA PHE A 145 10.48 4.96 2.48
C PHE A 145 11.85 4.52 1.97
N LEU A 146 12.22 4.90 0.74
CA LEU A 146 13.52 4.59 0.16
C LEU A 146 14.67 5.20 0.97
N ASP A 147 14.52 6.44 1.42
CA ASP A 147 15.49 7.14 2.26
C ASP A 147 15.70 6.42 3.60
N ARG A 148 14.60 6.08 4.27
CA ARG A 148 14.64 5.32 5.53
C ARG A 148 15.25 3.93 5.33
N LEU A 149 14.94 3.26 4.21
CA LEU A 149 15.50 1.96 3.89
C LEU A 149 17.02 2.04 3.76
N VAL A 150 17.54 2.94 2.93
CA VAL A 150 18.98 3.02 2.63
C VAL A 150 19.78 3.55 3.81
N ASN A 151 19.34 4.64 4.43
CA ASN A 151 20.14 5.33 5.45
C ASN A 151 20.00 4.73 6.86
N ILE A 152 18.84 4.15 7.20
CA ILE A 152 18.57 3.70 8.56
C ILE A 152 18.43 2.18 8.62
N ALA A 153 17.66 1.58 7.71
CA ALA A 153 17.30 0.18 7.83
C ALA A 153 18.41 -0.78 7.36
N LEU A 154 19.09 -0.50 6.24
CA LEU A 154 20.15 -1.36 5.71
C LEU A 154 21.34 -1.53 6.69
N PRO A 155 21.85 -0.48 7.36
CA PRO A 155 22.90 -0.63 8.36
C PRO A 155 22.48 -1.46 9.60
N ARG A 156 21.18 -1.54 9.89
CA ARG A 156 20.64 -2.30 11.02
C ARG A 156 20.38 -3.77 10.71
N VAL A 157 20.53 -4.19 9.45
CA VAL A 157 20.37 -5.60 9.07
C VAL A 157 21.50 -6.42 9.69
N ARG A 158 21.13 -7.47 10.45
CA ARG A 158 22.09 -8.46 10.95
C ARG A 158 22.77 -9.17 9.77
N ASP A 159 24.10 -9.16 9.74
CA ASP A 159 24.95 -9.66 8.65
C ASP A 159 24.86 -8.88 7.32
N PHE A 160 24.86 -7.55 7.38
CA PHE A 160 24.86 -6.72 6.18
C PHE A 160 26.19 -6.78 5.41
N ARG A 161 26.23 -7.58 4.33
CA ARG A 161 27.38 -7.69 3.39
C ARG A 161 27.16 -6.94 2.07
N GLY A 162 26.20 -6.01 2.03
CA GLY A 162 25.72 -5.39 0.80
C GLY A 162 24.58 -6.18 0.13
N ILE A 163 23.77 -5.47 -0.65
CA ILE A 163 22.68 -6.07 -1.42
C ILE A 163 23.21 -6.74 -2.69
N SER A 164 22.64 -7.88 -3.05
CA SER A 164 23.02 -8.60 -4.26
C SER A 164 22.68 -7.80 -5.50
N GLY A 165 23.66 -7.60 -6.38
CA GLY A 165 23.46 -7.06 -7.73
C GLY A 165 22.82 -8.05 -8.72
N ARG A 166 22.50 -9.29 -8.29
CA ARG A 166 21.80 -10.29 -9.12
C ARG A 166 20.29 -10.28 -8.94
N SER A 167 19.74 -9.50 -8.02
CA SER A 167 18.29 -9.54 -7.74
C SER A 167 17.45 -8.67 -8.70
N PHE A 168 17.98 -8.39 -9.88
CA PHE A 168 17.25 -7.76 -10.97
C PHE A 168 16.49 -8.82 -11.79
N ASP A 169 15.37 -8.44 -12.36
CA ASP A 169 14.46 -9.34 -13.07
C ASP A 169 14.67 -9.38 -14.60
N GLY A 170 15.76 -8.79 -15.12
CA GLY A 170 16.02 -8.68 -16.56
C GLY A 170 15.27 -7.54 -17.24
N ARG A 171 14.34 -6.88 -16.54
CA ARG A 171 13.51 -5.78 -17.05
C ARG A 171 13.64 -4.53 -16.19
N GLY A 172 14.76 -4.40 -15.46
CA GLY A 172 15.05 -3.21 -14.66
C GLY A 172 14.23 -3.07 -13.38
N ASN A 173 13.52 -4.11 -12.91
CA ASN A 173 12.94 -4.11 -11.57
C ASN A 173 13.86 -4.84 -10.60
N TYR A 174 13.81 -4.39 -9.35
CA TYR A 174 14.65 -4.94 -8.29
C TYR A 174 13.80 -5.54 -7.18
N ASN A 175 14.13 -6.75 -6.76
CA ASN A 175 13.47 -7.43 -5.64
C ASN A 175 14.47 -7.75 -4.54
N MET A 176 14.11 -7.45 -3.30
CA MET A 176 14.88 -7.87 -2.14
C MET A 176 13.98 -8.40 -1.02
N GLY A 177 14.45 -9.44 -0.36
CA GLY A 177 13.84 -9.98 0.85
C GLY A 177 14.59 -9.50 2.08
N VAL A 178 13.85 -9.01 3.07
CA VAL A 178 14.32 -8.73 4.43
C VAL A 178 13.80 -9.84 5.32
N LYS A 179 14.68 -10.44 6.13
CA LYS A 179 14.31 -11.57 6.99
C LYS A 179 13.52 -11.14 8.24
N GLU A 180 13.79 -9.95 8.76
CA GLU A 180 13.28 -9.49 10.06
C GLU A 180 12.73 -8.06 9.94
N GLN A 181 11.49 -7.81 10.41
CA GLN A 181 10.91 -6.45 10.39
C GLN A 181 11.58 -5.45 11.35
N ILE A 182 12.42 -5.92 12.27
CA ILE A 182 13.11 -5.13 13.31
C ILE A 182 14.11 -4.11 12.76
N ILE A 183 14.45 -4.22 11.48
CA ILE A 183 15.37 -3.28 10.82
C ILE A 183 14.80 -1.86 10.77
N PHE A 184 13.48 -1.72 10.89
CA PHE A 184 12.79 -0.44 10.92
C PHE A 184 12.75 0.11 12.35
N PRO A 185 13.28 1.32 12.60
CA PRO A 185 13.26 1.94 13.94
C PRO A 185 11.83 2.16 14.47
N GLU A 186 10.82 2.19 13.60
CA GLU A 186 9.43 2.39 13.96
C GLU A 186 8.78 1.17 14.65
N ILE A 187 9.44 0.02 14.61
CA ILE A 187 8.98 -1.20 15.28
C ILE A 187 9.66 -1.30 16.64
N GLU A 188 8.85 -1.28 17.69
CA GLU A 188 9.30 -1.56 19.06
C GLU A 188 9.47 -3.07 19.25
N TYR A 189 10.67 -3.49 19.66
CA TYR A 189 11.00 -4.90 19.86
C TYR A 189 10.04 -5.62 20.83
N ASP A 190 9.62 -4.94 21.90
CA ASP A 190 8.79 -5.53 22.95
C ASP A 190 7.36 -5.86 22.50
N LYS A 191 6.89 -5.26 21.40
CA LYS A 191 5.54 -5.47 20.86
C LYS A 191 5.51 -6.53 19.75
N ILE A 192 6.65 -7.15 19.45
CA ILE A 192 6.76 -8.16 18.39
C ILE A 192 6.44 -9.52 18.96
N ASP A 193 5.38 -10.13 18.43
CA ASP A 193 4.97 -11.50 18.73
C ASP A 193 5.87 -12.53 18.02
N ALA A 194 6.12 -12.30 16.72
CA ALA A 194 6.96 -13.17 15.89
C ALA A 194 7.80 -12.36 14.89
N LEU A 195 9.00 -12.87 14.58
CA LEU A 195 9.85 -12.35 13.52
C LEU A 195 9.26 -12.71 12.15
N ARG A 196 8.84 -11.71 11.38
CA ARG A 196 8.31 -11.89 10.03
C ARG A 196 9.23 -11.23 9.00
N GLY A 197 9.31 -11.87 7.85
CA GLY A 197 10.04 -11.37 6.70
C GLY A 197 9.20 -10.41 5.87
N LEU A 198 9.87 -9.50 5.18
CA LEU A 198 9.27 -8.53 4.26
C LEU A 198 9.91 -8.65 2.88
N ASN A 199 9.10 -8.72 1.83
CA ASN A 199 9.58 -8.60 0.46
C ASN A 199 9.36 -7.17 -0.04
N ILE A 200 10.40 -6.58 -0.61
CA ILE A 200 10.40 -5.23 -1.16
C ILE A 200 10.66 -5.34 -2.66
N THR A 201 9.69 -4.90 -3.45
CA THR A 201 9.79 -4.83 -4.91
C THR A 201 9.85 -3.37 -5.32
N ILE A 202 10.95 -2.98 -5.96
CA ILE A 202 11.13 -1.65 -6.54
C ILE A 202 10.88 -1.78 -8.04
N SER A 203 9.80 -1.16 -8.52
CA SER A 203 9.51 -1.09 -9.95
C SER A 203 10.06 0.20 -10.53
N THR A 204 10.84 0.09 -11.59
CA THR A 204 11.39 1.24 -12.31
C THR A 204 10.94 1.24 -13.76
N THR A 205 11.16 2.36 -14.45
CA THR A 205 10.92 2.47 -15.91
C THR A 205 12.13 2.07 -16.75
N ALA A 206 13.23 1.63 -16.13
CA ALA A 206 14.40 1.15 -16.85
C ALA A 206 14.02 -0.03 -17.73
N LYS A 207 14.61 -0.12 -18.93
CA LYS A 207 14.38 -1.28 -19.82
C LYS A 207 15.40 -2.38 -19.60
N THR A 208 16.59 -2.02 -19.11
CA THR A 208 17.69 -2.94 -18.88
C THR A 208 18.12 -2.91 -17.42
N ASP A 209 18.75 -4.00 -16.97
CA ASP A 209 19.24 -4.12 -15.60
C ASP A 209 20.43 -3.18 -15.33
N GLU A 210 21.21 -2.83 -16.35
CA GLU A 210 22.32 -1.89 -16.23
C GLU A 210 21.83 -0.49 -15.87
N GLU A 211 20.76 -0.03 -16.54
CA GLU A 211 20.11 1.25 -16.26
C GLU A 211 19.53 1.27 -14.85
N ALA A 212 18.86 0.18 -14.44
CA ALA A 212 18.27 0.05 -13.11
C ALA A 212 19.36 -0.01 -12.02
N ARG A 213 20.47 -0.71 -12.27
CA ARG A 213 21.60 -0.79 -11.35
C ARG A 213 22.29 0.57 -11.21
N ALA A 214 22.50 1.28 -12.31
CA ALA A 214 23.05 2.63 -12.27
C ALA A 214 22.15 3.60 -11.49
N LEU A 215 20.82 3.50 -11.68
CA LEU A 215 19.85 4.31 -10.93
C LEU A 215 19.92 4.00 -9.43
N LEU A 216 19.89 2.74 -9.04
CA LEU A 216 19.94 2.37 -7.61
C LEU A 216 21.30 2.73 -6.99
N SER A 217 22.40 2.57 -7.72
CA SER A 217 23.73 3.00 -7.25
C SER A 217 23.79 4.51 -7.03
N ALA A 218 23.14 5.31 -7.90
CA ALA A 218 23.05 6.77 -7.72
C ALA A 218 22.22 7.15 -6.48
N PHE A 219 21.27 6.30 -6.07
CA PHE A 219 20.57 6.40 -4.79
C PHE A 219 21.38 5.85 -3.60
N LYS A 220 22.70 5.65 -3.76
CA LYS A 220 23.63 5.14 -2.75
C LYS A 220 23.23 3.77 -2.21
N PHE A 221 22.61 2.93 -3.04
CA PHE A 221 22.38 1.55 -2.64
C PHE A 221 23.72 0.82 -2.45
N PRO A 222 23.96 0.24 -1.27
CA PRO A 222 25.18 -0.53 -0.99
C PRO A 222 25.15 -1.89 -1.72
N PHE A 223 25.52 -1.92 -2.99
CA PHE A 223 25.70 -3.17 -3.73
C PHE A 223 26.95 -3.91 -3.29
N ARG A 224 26.82 -5.22 -3.12
CA ARG A 224 27.97 -6.13 -3.05
C ARG A 224 28.50 -6.32 -4.48
N ASN A 225 29.66 -5.75 -4.78
CA ASN A 225 30.43 -6.06 -5.98
C ASN A 225 31.16 -7.39 -5.79
#